data_AF-A0A924DKL2-F1
#
_entry.id   AF-A0A924DKL2-F1
#
_cell.length_a   1.000
_cell.length_b   1.000
_cell.length_c   1.000
_cell.angle_alpha   90.00
_cell.angle_beta   90.00
_cell.angle_gamma   90.00
#
_symmetry.space_group_name_H-M   'P 1'
#
loop_
_entity.id
_entity.type
_entity.pdbx_description
1 polymer ?
#
loop_
_entity_poly.entity_id
_entity_poly.type
_entity_poly.pdbx_seq_one_letter_code
_entity_poly.pdbx_strand_id
1 'polypeptide(L)'
;MRKILFIDRDGTLIKEAPPTYQLDEVNKLEFYPDMFFYLRRIATESGFDLVMVTNQDGLGTAAFPEESFWPLQNLLMTSLENEGIRFSEVCIDRSLPSDNAETRKPGTGMLKKYIN
;
A
#
# COMPACT_ATOMS: atom_id res chain seq x y z
N MET A 1 -10.29 -22.44 4.54
CA MET A 1 -10.29 -21.15 3.82
C MET A 1 -9.23 -20.25 4.43
N ARG A 2 -8.37 -19.62 3.61
CA ARG A 2 -7.41 -18.62 4.07
C ARG A 2 -8.15 -17.30 4.31
N LYS A 3 -8.04 -16.71 5.50
CA LYS A 3 -8.63 -15.40 5.80
C LYS A 3 -7.63 -14.34 5.31
N ILE A 4 -8.08 -13.43 4.46
CA ILE A 4 -7.23 -12.40 3.86
C ILE A 4 -7.75 -11.03 4.28
N LEU A 5 -6.83 -10.14 4.65
CA LEU A 5 -7.12 -8.74 4.92
C LEU A 5 -6.42 -7.88 3.87
N PHE A 6 -7.20 -7.28 2.99
CA PHE A 6 -6.73 -6.31 2.01
C PHE A 6 -6.65 -4.92 2.66
N ILE A 7 -5.49 -4.29 2.62
CA ILE A 7 -5.21 -3.04 3.33
C ILE A 7 -4.70 -2.00 2.35
N ASP A 8 -5.30 -0.81 2.37
CA ASP A 8 -4.78 0.34 1.62
C ASP A 8 -3.50 0.89 2.27
N ARG A 9 -2.69 1.63 1.50
CA ARG A 9 -1.44 2.23 1.98
C ARG A 9 -1.64 3.67 2.44
N ASP A 10 -1.88 4.58 1.50
CA ASP A 10 -2.05 6.01 1.72
C ASP A 10 -3.44 6.27 2.32
N GLY A 11 -3.52 7.12 3.35
CA GLY A 11 -4.75 7.39 4.09
C GLY A 11 -5.19 6.24 5.02
N THR A 12 -4.40 5.17 5.13
CA THR A 12 -4.69 4.02 6.01
C THR A 12 -3.52 3.62 6.89
N LEU A 13 -2.34 3.33 6.32
CA LEU A 13 -1.13 3.02 7.08
C LEU A 13 -0.30 4.28 7.36
N ILE A 14 -0.22 5.13 6.35
CA ILE A 14 0.49 6.41 6.35
C ILE A 14 -0.46 7.50 5.89
N LYS A 15 -0.24 8.73 6.32
CA LYS A 15 -1.05 9.87 5.86
C LYS A 15 -0.85 10.11 4.37
N GLU A 16 -1.91 10.59 3.72
CA GLU A 16 -1.81 11.11 2.36
C GLU A 16 -0.93 12.36 2.32
N ALA A 17 -0.31 12.63 1.17
CA ALA A 17 0.61 13.74 0.96
C ALA A 17 0.04 14.81 0.00
N PRO A 18 -0.96 15.61 0.41
CA PRO A 18 -1.50 16.68 -0.44
C PRO A 18 -0.43 17.74 -0.74
N PRO A 19 -0.53 18.44 -1.89
CA PRO A 19 -1.62 18.37 -2.87
C PRO A 19 -1.39 17.35 -4.00
N THR A 20 -0.18 16.79 -4.13
CA THR A 20 0.14 15.84 -5.21
C THR A 20 -0.35 14.43 -4.90
N TYR A 21 -0.60 14.12 -3.62
CA TYR A 21 -0.95 12.78 -3.12
C TYR A 21 0.12 11.72 -3.45
N GLN A 22 1.33 12.17 -3.77
CA GLN A 22 2.47 11.33 -4.08
C GLN A 22 3.45 11.34 -2.91
N LEU A 23 3.78 10.15 -2.45
CA LEU A 23 4.85 9.95 -1.47
C LEU A 23 6.17 9.70 -2.22
N ASP A 24 6.87 10.79 -2.53
CA ASP A 24 8.10 10.87 -3.34
C ASP A 24 9.30 11.43 -2.54
N GLU A 25 9.07 11.91 -1.32
CA GLU A 25 10.08 12.43 -0.40
C GLU A 25 9.88 11.90 1.05
N VAL A 26 10.99 11.70 1.78
CA VAL A 26 10.98 11.14 3.15
C VAL A 26 10.24 12.03 4.15
N ASN A 27 10.31 13.35 3.98
CA ASN A 27 9.62 14.32 4.83
C ASN A 27 8.08 14.23 4.75
N LYS A 28 7.51 13.60 3.70
CA LYS A 28 6.08 13.37 3.55
C LYS A 28 5.61 12.09 4.26
N LEU A 29 6.53 11.21 4.67
CA LEU A 29 6.19 9.96 5.34
C LEU A 29 5.78 10.21 6.79
N GLU A 30 4.49 10.08 7.07
CA GLU A 30 3.95 10.10 8.43
C GLU A 30 3.03 8.90 8.66
N PHE A 31 3.34 8.07 9.66
CA PHE A 31 2.51 6.94 10.06
C PHE A 31 1.29 7.39 10.86
N TYR A 32 0.15 6.70 10.71
CA TYR A 32 -1.00 6.95 11.59
C TYR A 32 -0.67 6.55 13.05
N PRO A 33 -1.19 7.30 14.05
CA PRO A 33 -1.06 6.91 15.46
C PRO A 33 -1.58 5.49 15.70
N ASP A 34 -0.87 4.75 16.54
CA ASP A 34 -1.17 3.36 16.93
C ASP A 34 -1.25 2.34 15.77
N MET A 35 -0.94 2.74 14.53
CA MET A 35 -1.02 1.86 13.36
C MET A 35 -0.19 0.59 13.57
N PHE A 36 1.08 0.74 13.96
CA PHE A 36 1.95 -0.40 14.23
C PHE A 36 1.40 -1.30 15.33
N PHE A 37 0.88 -0.72 16.42
CA PHE A 37 0.34 -1.49 17.54
C PHE A 37 -0.84 -2.35 17.09
N TYR A 38 -1.88 -1.75 16.50
CA TYR A 38 -3.07 -2.49 16.12
C TYR A 38 -2.84 -3.42 14.93
N LEU A 39 -2.05 -3.00 13.94
CA LEU A 39 -1.76 -3.84 12.78
C LEU A 39 -0.91 -5.05 13.16
N ARG A 40 0.05 -4.91 14.08
CA ARG A 40 0.78 -6.04 14.66
C ARG A 40 -0.15 -7.02 15.35
N ARG A 41 -1.08 -6.54 16.18
CA ARG A 41 -2.08 -7.40 16.84
C ARG A 41 -2.94 -8.14 15.82
N ILE A 42 -3.39 -7.48 14.76
CA ILE A 42 -4.12 -8.14 13.67
C ILE A 42 -3.25 -9.24 13.03
N ALA A 43 -2.00 -8.92 12.70
CA ALA A 43 -1.06 -9.86 12.08
C ALA A 43 -0.79 -11.09 12.95
N THR A 44 -0.66 -10.93 14.27
CA THR A 44 -0.24 -12.02 15.17
C THR A 44 -1.40 -12.75 15.84
N GLU A 45 -2.55 -12.10 16.07
CA GLU A 45 -3.65 -12.64 16.88
C GLU A 45 -4.83 -13.12 16.03
N SER A 46 -5.04 -12.55 14.83
CA SER A 46 -6.29 -12.79 14.07
C SER A 46 -6.18 -13.90 13.01
N GLY A 47 -4.96 -14.32 12.66
CA GLY A 47 -4.71 -15.33 11.63
C GLY A 47 -5.12 -14.88 10.23
N PHE A 48 -5.02 -13.57 9.94
CA PHE A 48 -5.18 -13.03 8.59
C PHE A 48 -3.85 -13.09 7.83
N ASP A 49 -3.96 -13.35 6.54
CA ASP A 49 -2.90 -13.03 5.59
C ASP A 49 -3.08 -11.59 5.10
N LEU A 50 -2.03 -10.78 5.21
CA LEU A 50 -2.10 -9.36 4.88
C LEU A 50 -1.68 -9.14 3.44
N VAL A 51 -2.50 -8.42 2.67
CA VAL A 51 -2.21 -8.02 1.29
C VAL A 51 -2.38 -6.52 1.18
N MET A 52 -1.35 -5.81 0.74
CA MET A 52 -1.42 -4.36 0.54
C MET A 52 -1.98 -4.09 -0.85
N VAL A 53 -2.90 -3.13 -0.98
CA VAL A 53 -3.57 -2.80 -2.25
C VAL A 53 -3.63 -1.29 -2.41
N THR A 54 -2.83 -0.71 -3.30
CA THR A 54 -2.69 0.75 -3.45
C THR A 54 -2.77 1.21 -4.90
N ASN A 55 -3.36 2.39 -5.13
CA ASN A 55 -3.28 3.12 -6.40
C ASN A 55 -2.16 4.14 -6.27
N GLN A 56 -1.21 4.16 -7.20
CA GLN A 56 -0.07 5.09 -7.25
C GLN A 56 -0.09 5.82 -8.59
N ASP A 57 -0.92 6.87 -8.65
CA ASP A 57 -1.28 7.58 -9.87
C ASP A 57 -0.03 8.06 -10.62
N GLY A 58 0.20 7.48 -11.80
CA GLY A 58 1.31 7.86 -12.68
C GLY A 58 2.67 7.32 -12.25
N LEU A 59 2.75 6.30 -11.38
CA LEU A 59 4.01 5.67 -11.01
C LEU A 59 4.74 5.12 -12.24
N GLY A 60 5.99 5.56 -12.43
CA GLY A 60 6.84 5.24 -13.58
C GLY A 60 6.79 6.29 -14.69
N THR A 61 5.97 7.33 -14.56
CA THR A 61 6.00 8.49 -15.46
C THR A 61 7.05 9.51 -15.00
N ALA A 62 7.33 10.51 -15.84
CA ALA A 62 8.21 11.63 -15.46
C ALA A 62 7.68 12.44 -14.26
N ALA A 63 6.36 12.43 -14.03
CA ALA A 63 5.74 13.14 -12.90
C ALA A 63 5.85 12.35 -11.59
N PHE A 64 5.97 11.02 -11.65
CA PHE A 64 6.19 10.19 -10.47
C PHE A 64 7.15 9.02 -10.78
N PRO A 65 8.47 9.29 -10.85
CA PRO A 65 9.46 8.29 -11.23
C PRO A 65 9.59 7.18 -10.19
N GLU A 66 9.84 5.94 -10.63
CA GLU A 66 10.07 4.80 -9.73
C GLU A 66 11.21 5.04 -8.72
N GLU A 67 12.21 5.82 -9.13
CA GLU A 67 13.38 6.19 -8.33
C GLU A 67 13.02 6.95 -7.06
N SER A 68 11.93 7.74 -7.11
CA SER A 68 11.40 8.48 -5.97
C SER A 68 10.49 7.62 -5.08
N PHE A 69 9.79 6.66 -5.69
CA PHE A 69 8.83 5.81 -5.01
C PHE A 69 9.47 4.67 -4.22
N TRP A 70 10.36 3.90 -4.86
CA TRP A 70 10.87 2.65 -4.27
C TRP A 70 11.61 2.83 -2.96
N PRO A 71 12.47 3.85 -2.75
CA PRO A 71 13.13 4.06 -1.47
C PRO A 71 12.14 4.20 -0.32
N LEU A 72 11.03 4.92 -0.52
CA LEU A 72 10.00 5.12 0.50
C LEU A 72 9.12 3.90 0.70
N GLN A 73 8.72 3.24 -0.38
CA GLN A 73 8.00 1.98 -0.30
C GLN A 73 8.83 0.94 0.47
N ASN A 74 10.13 0.85 0.20
CA ASN A 74 11.02 -0.08 0.90
C ASN A 74 11.19 0.30 2.37
N LEU A 75 11.36 1.58 2.69
CA LEU A 75 11.40 2.06 4.07
C LEU A 75 10.13 1.68 4.83
N LEU A 76 8.95 1.94 4.25
CA LEU A 76 7.65 1.53 4.80
C LEU A 76 7.62 0.02 5.07
N MET A 77 7.98 -0.80 4.07
CA MET A 77 7.97 -2.26 4.22
C MET A 77 8.93 -2.74 5.30
N THR A 78 10.15 -2.19 5.37
CA THR A 78 11.12 -2.50 6.42
C THR A 78 10.62 -2.09 7.80
N SER A 79 10.01 -0.91 7.94
CA SER A 79 9.41 -0.48 9.22
C SER A 79 8.31 -1.42 9.69
N LEU A 80 7.43 -1.87 8.78
CA LEU A 80 6.37 -2.83 9.09
C LEU A 80 6.95 -4.20 9.48
N GLU A 81 7.91 -4.71 8.71
CA GLU A 81 8.53 -6.01 8.98
C GLU A 81 9.28 -6.03 10.32
N ASN A 82 9.94 -4.94 10.70
CA ASN A 82 10.62 -4.79 11.98
C ASN A 82 9.66 -4.85 13.18
N GLU A 83 8.39 -4.49 12.97
CA GLU A 83 7.32 -4.64 13.96
C GLU A 83 6.59 -6.00 13.87
N GLY A 84 7.11 -6.93 13.05
CA GLY A 84 6.54 -8.26 12.84
C GLY A 84 5.30 -8.26 11.93
N ILE A 85 5.02 -7.16 11.23
CA ILE A 85 3.91 -7.04 10.28
C ILE A 85 4.42 -7.41 8.90
N ARG A 86 4.00 -8.58 8.39
CA ARG A 86 4.42 -9.09 7.08
C ARG A 86 3.25 -9.08 6.11
N PHE A 87 3.42 -8.38 5.00
CA PHE A 87 2.52 -8.47 3.85
C PHE A 87 2.97 -9.62 2.95
N SER A 88 2.05 -10.51 2.59
CA SER A 88 2.33 -11.61 1.67
C SER A 88 2.45 -11.15 0.22
N GLU A 89 1.84 -10.01 -0.10
CA GLU A 89 1.95 -9.33 -1.38
C GLU A 89 1.65 -7.83 -1.23
N VAL A 90 2.26 -7.05 -2.12
CA VAL A 90 1.94 -5.63 -2.34
C VAL A 90 1.44 -5.47 -3.77
N CYS A 91 0.14 -5.26 -3.94
CA CYS A 91 -0.50 -4.99 -5.22
C CYS A 91 -0.51 -3.47 -5.46
N ILE A 92 0.12 -3.03 -6.54
CA ILE A 92 0.24 -1.61 -6.91
C ILE A 92 -0.38 -1.41 -8.29
N ASP A 93 -1.45 -0.62 -8.36
CA ASP A 93 -1.91 -0.05 -9.62
C ASP A 93 -1.16 1.25 -9.90
N ARG A 94 -0.69 1.43 -11.12
CA ARG A 94 0.15 2.57 -11.53
C ARG A 94 -0.59 3.55 -12.44
N SER A 95 -1.82 3.23 -12.80
CA SER A 95 -2.57 3.92 -13.83
C SER A 95 -3.11 5.26 -13.33
N LEU A 96 -3.33 6.18 -14.25
CA LEU A 96 -4.08 7.40 -13.98
C LEU A 96 -5.59 7.11 -13.96
N PRO A 97 -6.41 7.94 -13.30
CA PRO A 97 -7.87 7.81 -13.36
C PRO A 97 -8.42 7.74 -14.80
N SER A 98 -7.81 8.46 -15.73
CA SER A 98 -8.19 8.50 -17.14
C SER A 98 -7.99 7.18 -17.90
N ASP A 99 -7.09 6.32 -17.41
CA ASP A 99 -6.72 5.09 -18.10
C ASP A 99 -7.80 4.00 -17.94
N ASN A 100 -8.71 4.16 -16.98
CA ASN A 100 -9.80 3.22 -16.68
C ASN A 100 -9.33 1.75 -16.55
N ALA A 101 -8.13 1.54 -15.99
CA ALA A 101 -7.56 0.20 -15.85
C ALA A 101 -8.38 -0.67 -14.89
N GLU A 102 -8.62 -1.94 -15.25
CA GLU A 102 -9.34 -2.90 -14.38
C GLU A 102 -8.65 -3.13 -13.04
N THR A 103 -7.33 -2.91 -12.98
CA THR A 103 -6.49 -3.04 -11.80
C THR A 103 -6.65 -1.87 -10.83
N ARG A 104 -7.11 -0.70 -11.29
CA ARG A 104 -7.29 0.49 -10.44
C ARG A 104 -8.47 0.30 -9.49
N LYS A 105 -8.27 0.50 -8.19
CA LYS A 105 -9.38 0.51 -7.21
C LYS A 105 -10.42 1.59 -7.60
N PRO A 106 -11.74 1.31 -7.53
CA PRO A 106 -12.38 0.15 -6.90
C PRO A 106 -12.50 -1.11 -7.79
N GLY A 107 -11.88 -1.13 -8.98
CA GLY A 107 -11.74 -2.33 -9.79
C GLY A 107 -11.00 -3.45 -9.04
N THR A 108 -11.33 -4.70 -9.35
CA THR A 108 -10.81 -5.89 -8.65
C THR A 108 -9.65 -6.56 -9.40
N GLY A 109 -9.13 -5.93 -10.46
CA GLY A 109 -8.11 -6.52 -11.34
C GLY A 109 -6.86 -6.98 -10.60
N MET A 110 -6.39 -6.19 -9.62
CA MET A 110 -5.25 -6.55 -8.76
C MET A 110 -5.49 -7.83 -7.94
N LEU A 111 -6.76 -8.15 -7.65
CA LEU A 111 -7.16 -9.17 -6.69
C LEU A 111 -7.73 -10.43 -7.35
N LYS A 112 -7.70 -10.53 -8.69
CA LYS A 112 -8.31 -11.66 -9.45
C LYS A 112 -7.88 -13.04 -8.91
N LYS A 113 -6.63 -13.22 -8.48
CA LYS A 113 -6.16 -14.50 -7.94
C LYS A 113 -6.76 -14.90 -6.58
N TYR A 114 -7.35 -13.95 -5.87
CA TYR A 114 -8.00 -14.14 -4.57
C TYR A 114 -9.52 -14.33 -4.66
N ILE A 115 -10.11 -14.05 -5.82
CA ILE A 115 -11.55 -14.08 -6.06
C ILE A 115 -11.84 -15.28 -6.97
N ASN A 116 -12.05 -16.45 -6.36
CA ASN A 116 -12.52 -17.67 -7.03
C ASN A 116 -13.54 -18.38 -6.14
#